data_AF-A0A7S1PB67-F1
#
_entry.id   AF-A0A7S1PB67-F1
#
_cell.length_a   1.000
_cell.length_b   1.000
_cell.length_c   1.000
_cell.angle_alpha   90.00
_cell.angle_beta   90.00
_cell.angle_gamma   90.00
#
_symmetry.space_group_name_H-M   'P 1'
#
loop_
_entity.id
_entity.type
_entity.pdbx_description
1 polymer ?
#
loop_
_entity_poly.entity_id
_entity_poly.type
_entity_poly.pdbx_seq_one_letter_code
_entity_poly.pdbx_strand_id
1 'polypeptide(L)'
;MKSIIAVCAFALLSNALGARLDAFVSPARLRASSTSSVASRSRLTPQMGAGGFAWSTPAIDEENKKIAAEKEKAGEKVYLLWSPWDADQAGFQGIPLSYDELQEVASKRIARKGTEEIYAEWGVDDLIDAKPFSLPQLDFGVDTLAPYLSKDNVEYQYSKHHANYVRTLNELAKETPAIASKSLEELVKTADGAVFNNAAQVWNHNFYWKSITSKIYNGGGLPRGAIAEKIQEDFGGFDALKTKFNEVAANHFGSGWAWVVLKDGKLDVVGTHDASNPVKENLGTPILCVSVWEHAYYIDYRNARPAFLDAFWNLVNWDFANANLEAAMPKKEEAAATTA
;
A
#
# COMPACT_ATOMS: atom_id res chain seq x y z
N MET A 1 14.01 -23.88 -18.20
CA MET A 1 12.60 -23.80 -17.77
C MET A 1 11.75 -24.68 -18.66
N LYS A 2 11.39 -25.87 -18.17
CA LYS A 2 10.52 -26.81 -18.88
C LYS A 2 9.12 -26.90 -18.27
N SER A 3 8.85 -26.20 -17.15
CA SER A 3 7.65 -26.46 -16.35
C SER A 3 7.11 -25.23 -15.61
N ILE A 4 7.01 -24.09 -16.29
CA ILE A 4 6.31 -22.92 -15.76
C ILE A 4 4.80 -23.06 -16.04
N ILE A 5 3.99 -23.00 -14.97
CA ILE A 5 2.53 -23.03 -15.05
C ILE A 5 1.98 -21.63 -14.80
N ALA A 6 1.30 -21.09 -15.80
CA ALA A 6 0.56 -19.84 -15.74
C ALA A 6 -0.68 -19.95 -14.83
N VAL A 7 -0.82 -19.11 -13.80
CA VAL A 7 -2.04 -19.03 -12.98
C VAL A 7 -2.55 -17.60 -12.92
N CYS A 8 -3.75 -17.40 -13.47
CA CYS A 8 -4.45 -16.13 -13.40
C CYS A 8 -5.05 -15.93 -12.00
N ALA A 9 -4.80 -14.78 -11.38
CA ALA A 9 -5.32 -14.42 -10.04
C ALA A 9 -6.86 -14.44 -9.95
N PHE A 10 -7.56 -14.32 -11.08
CA PHE A 10 -9.02 -14.44 -11.15
C PHE A 10 -9.52 -15.87 -10.90
N ALA A 11 -8.73 -16.88 -11.25
CA ALA A 11 -9.06 -18.29 -11.00
C ALA A 11 -9.03 -18.63 -9.49
N LEU A 12 -8.35 -17.82 -8.68
CA LEU A 12 -8.33 -17.94 -7.22
C LEU A 12 -9.54 -17.29 -6.54
N LEU A 13 -10.34 -16.49 -7.25
CA LEU A 13 -11.52 -15.77 -6.73
C LEU A 13 -12.82 -16.55 -6.87
N SER A 14 -12.91 -17.50 -7.79
CA SER A 14 -14.10 -18.33 -7.93
C SER A 14 -14.09 -19.45 -6.88
N ASN A 15 -15.13 -19.52 -6.06
CA ASN A 15 -15.47 -20.61 -5.11
C ASN A 15 -15.60 -22.02 -5.75
N ALA A 16 -15.00 -22.27 -6.90
CA ALA A 16 -15.12 -23.48 -7.68
C ALA A 16 -13.78 -24.21 -7.78
N LEU A 17 -13.12 -24.57 -6.67
CA LEU A 17 -11.91 -25.40 -6.74
C LEU A 17 -11.66 -26.24 -5.47
N GLY A 18 -12.69 -26.97 -5.06
CA GLY A 18 -12.51 -28.26 -4.38
C GLY A 18 -12.10 -29.40 -5.33
N ALA A 19 -11.98 -29.14 -6.64
CA ALA A 19 -11.57 -30.14 -7.62
C ALA A 19 -10.75 -29.50 -8.76
N ARG A 20 -9.46 -29.86 -8.78
CA ARG A 20 -8.52 -29.81 -9.92
C ARG A 20 -8.12 -28.42 -10.44
N LEU A 21 -7.04 -27.87 -9.87
CA LEU A 21 -6.23 -26.80 -10.46
C LEU A 21 -5.79 -27.12 -11.90
N ASP A 22 -5.71 -28.41 -12.27
CA ASP A 22 -5.29 -28.89 -13.59
C ASP A 22 -6.20 -28.42 -14.75
N ALA A 23 -7.43 -27.97 -14.47
CA ALA A 23 -8.40 -27.59 -15.50
C ALA A 23 -8.21 -26.15 -16.05
N PHE A 24 -7.45 -25.29 -15.36
CA PHE A 24 -7.16 -23.92 -15.80
C PHE A 24 -5.73 -23.75 -16.35
N VAL A 25 -5.00 -24.85 -16.49
CA VAL A 25 -3.62 -24.88 -16.98
C VAL A 25 -3.61 -24.90 -18.52
N SER A 26 -3.21 -23.79 -19.13
CA SER A 26 -2.72 -23.82 -20.51
C SER A 26 -1.21 -24.10 -20.48
N PRO A 27 -0.70 -25.17 -21.11
CA PRO A 27 0.73 -25.37 -21.26
C PRO A 27 1.28 -24.37 -22.28
N ALA A 28 1.49 -23.12 -21.85
CA ALA A 28 2.17 -22.13 -22.65
C ALA A 28 3.66 -22.51 -22.70
N ARG A 29 4.08 -23.19 -23.79
CA ARG A 29 5.51 -23.23 -24.14
C ARG A 29 5.93 -21.79 -24.43
N LEU A 30 6.88 -21.27 -23.66
CA LEU A 30 7.62 -20.05 -23.98
C LEU A 30 8.17 -20.18 -25.41
N ARG A 31 7.52 -19.55 -26.40
CA ARG A 31 8.08 -19.42 -27.75
C ARG A 31 8.87 -18.12 -27.81
N ALA A 32 10.14 -18.24 -28.19
CA ALA A 32 10.91 -17.11 -28.69
C ALA A 32 10.18 -16.51 -29.90
N SER A 33 10.20 -15.19 -29.99
CA SER A 33 9.53 -14.38 -31.00
C SER A 33 9.71 -14.91 -32.43
N SER A 34 8.62 -15.29 -33.09
CA SER A 34 8.44 -15.10 -34.53
C SER A 34 6.98 -15.38 -34.95
N THR A 35 6.52 -14.58 -35.90
CA THR A 35 5.19 -14.52 -36.51
C THR A 35 4.69 -15.85 -37.09
N SER A 36 3.45 -16.27 -36.77
CA SER A 36 2.46 -16.82 -37.74
C SER A 36 1.22 -17.40 -37.04
N SER A 37 0.05 -17.16 -37.66
CA SER A 37 -1.29 -17.67 -37.32
C SER A 37 -1.46 -19.19 -37.48
N VAL A 38 -2.27 -19.84 -36.63
CA VAL A 38 -3.13 -21.01 -36.98
C VAL A 38 -4.33 -21.09 -36.04
N ALA A 39 -5.50 -21.43 -36.59
CA ALA A 39 -6.82 -21.50 -35.97
C ALA A 39 -7.28 -22.92 -35.56
N SER A 40 -8.37 -22.95 -34.77
CA SER A 40 -9.43 -23.99 -34.68
C SER A 40 -9.18 -25.17 -33.70
N ARG A 41 -10.13 -25.73 -32.90
CA ARG A 41 -11.61 -25.81 -32.88
C ARG A 41 -12.17 -26.23 -31.49
N SER A 42 -13.29 -25.59 -31.08
CA SER A 42 -14.53 -26.11 -30.42
C SER A 42 -14.47 -26.86 -29.07
N ARG A 43 -15.41 -26.76 -28.11
CA ARG A 43 -16.79 -26.23 -28.08
C ARG A 43 -17.25 -26.17 -26.60
N LEU A 44 -17.76 -25.02 -26.13
CA LEU A 44 -18.87 -24.81 -25.17
C LEU A 44 -18.78 -23.37 -24.64
N THR A 45 -19.67 -22.51 -25.15
CA THR A 45 -19.84 -21.09 -24.76
C THR A 45 -21.26 -20.86 -24.28
N PRO A 46 -21.46 -20.07 -23.22
CA PRO A 46 -22.45 -19.00 -23.21
C PRO A 46 -21.79 -17.70 -23.69
N GLN A 47 -22.51 -16.96 -24.53
CA GLN A 47 -22.04 -15.76 -25.24
C GLN A 47 -21.56 -14.64 -24.31
N MET A 48 -20.29 -14.25 -24.46
CA MET A 48 -19.82 -12.87 -24.29
C MET A 48 -19.09 -12.47 -25.59
N GLY A 49 -19.20 -11.18 -25.95
CA GLY A 49 -19.00 -10.63 -27.29
C GLY A 49 -17.70 -10.99 -28.02
N ALA A 50 -17.79 -10.90 -29.35
CA ALA A 50 -16.78 -11.28 -30.35
C ALA A 50 -15.54 -10.35 -30.39
N GLY A 51 -14.89 -10.14 -29.25
CA GLY A 51 -13.55 -9.55 -29.15
C GLY A 51 -12.65 -10.51 -28.39
N GLY A 52 -11.97 -11.42 -29.09
CA GLY A 52 -11.04 -12.35 -28.46
C GLY A 52 -9.83 -11.59 -27.92
N PHE A 53 -9.69 -11.52 -26.60
CA PHE A 53 -8.44 -11.10 -25.97
C PHE A 53 -7.36 -12.15 -26.27
N ALA A 54 -6.34 -11.76 -27.05
CA ALA A 54 -5.13 -12.56 -27.20
C ALA A 54 -4.27 -12.33 -25.95
N TRP A 55 -4.34 -13.24 -24.98
CA TRP A 55 -3.53 -13.16 -23.77
C TRP A 55 -2.06 -13.45 -24.09
N SER A 56 -1.18 -12.46 -23.96
CA SER A 56 0.26 -12.69 -23.92
C SER A 56 0.64 -13.32 -22.58
N THR A 57 1.55 -14.29 -22.59
CA THR A 57 2.20 -14.77 -21.36
C THR A 57 3.00 -13.59 -20.78
N PRO A 58 2.84 -13.26 -19.48
CA PRO A 58 3.56 -12.14 -18.88
C PRO A 58 5.06 -12.39 -18.94
N ALA A 59 5.82 -11.29 -19.03
CA ALA A 59 7.26 -11.36 -18.92
C ALA A 59 7.64 -11.86 -17.51
N ILE A 60 8.85 -12.40 -17.39
CA ILE A 60 9.49 -12.70 -16.11
C ILE A 60 10.87 -12.04 -16.13
N ASP A 61 11.22 -11.26 -15.11
CA ASP A 61 12.50 -10.56 -15.05
C ASP A 61 13.63 -11.52 -14.67
N GLU A 62 14.88 -11.08 -14.78
CA GLU A 62 16.04 -11.93 -14.50
C GLU A 62 16.14 -12.37 -13.04
N GLU A 63 15.53 -11.64 -12.10
CA GLU A 63 15.52 -11.99 -10.68
C GLU A 63 14.51 -13.10 -10.41
N ASN A 64 13.28 -12.94 -10.89
CA ASN A 64 12.22 -13.94 -10.85
C ASN A 64 12.58 -15.19 -11.66
N LYS A 65 13.37 -15.07 -12.75
CA LYS A 65 13.94 -16.23 -13.44
C LYS A 65 14.91 -17.01 -12.57
N LYS A 66 15.73 -16.35 -11.75
CA LYS A 66 16.65 -17.03 -10.81
C LYS A 66 15.85 -17.75 -9.73
N ILE A 67 14.85 -17.10 -9.16
CA ILE A 67 13.95 -17.68 -8.15
C ILE A 67 13.24 -18.92 -8.73
N ALA A 68 12.68 -18.80 -9.94
CA ALA A 68 12.05 -19.92 -10.63
C ALA A 68 13.05 -21.05 -10.91
N ALA A 69 14.28 -20.74 -11.30
CA ALA A 69 15.32 -21.74 -11.55
C ALA A 69 15.78 -22.44 -10.27
N GLU A 70 15.84 -21.74 -9.15
CA GLU A 70 16.16 -22.31 -7.83
C GLU A 70 15.07 -23.26 -7.35
N LYS A 71 13.80 -22.87 -7.51
CA LYS A 71 12.64 -23.73 -7.21
C LYS A 71 12.57 -24.95 -8.14
N GLU A 72 12.80 -24.78 -9.45
CA GLU A 72 12.93 -25.91 -10.39
C GLU A 72 14.09 -26.84 -9.98
N LYS A 73 15.23 -26.29 -9.54
CA LYS A 73 16.39 -27.06 -9.07
C LYS A 73 16.11 -27.81 -7.77
N ALA A 74 15.21 -27.29 -6.94
CA ALA A 74 14.67 -27.97 -5.76
C ALA A 74 13.64 -29.07 -6.10
N GLY A 75 13.29 -29.24 -7.38
CA GLY A 75 12.30 -30.23 -7.83
C GLY A 75 10.86 -29.75 -7.72
N GLU A 76 10.64 -28.47 -7.43
CA GLU A 76 9.31 -27.88 -7.28
C GLU A 76 8.71 -27.52 -8.64
N LYS A 77 7.39 -27.68 -8.77
CA LYS A 77 6.63 -27.05 -9.86
C LYS A 77 6.50 -25.57 -9.58
N VAL A 78 6.81 -24.74 -10.57
CA VAL A 78 6.74 -23.28 -10.46
C VAL A 78 5.47 -22.76 -11.13
N TYR A 79 4.69 -22.01 -10.36
CA TYR A 79 3.46 -21.35 -10.76
C TYR A 79 3.73 -19.85 -10.89
N LEU A 80 3.50 -19.26 -12.06
CA LEU A 80 3.53 -17.81 -12.24
C LEU A 80 2.15 -17.25 -11.94
N LEU A 81 2.03 -16.57 -10.81
CA LEU A 81 0.84 -15.82 -10.48
C LEU A 81 0.87 -14.48 -11.24
N TRP A 82 -0.18 -14.21 -12.03
CA TRP A 82 -0.38 -12.94 -12.71
C TRP A 82 -1.82 -12.46 -12.64
N SER A 83 -2.08 -11.16 -12.75
CA SER A 83 -3.42 -10.60 -12.87
C SER A 83 -3.75 -10.30 -14.35
N PRO A 84 -4.98 -10.56 -14.82
CA PRO A 84 -5.38 -10.23 -16.19
C PRO A 84 -5.45 -8.71 -16.43
N TRP A 85 -5.45 -7.92 -15.36
CA TRP A 85 -5.34 -6.45 -15.38
C TRP A 85 -3.89 -5.96 -15.60
N ASP A 86 -2.92 -6.88 -15.54
CA ASP A 86 -1.50 -6.59 -15.77
C ASP A 86 -1.06 -6.88 -17.22
N ALA A 87 -1.89 -7.56 -18.00
CA ALA A 87 -1.56 -7.96 -19.38
C ALA A 87 -1.37 -6.76 -20.32
N ASP A 88 -1.91 -5.60 -19.94
CA ASP A 88 -1.87 -4.36 -20.71
C ASP A 88 -0.68 -3.48 -20.33
N GLN A 89 0.15 -3.90 -19.35
CA GLN A 89 1.30 -3.13 -18.86
C GLN A 89 2.63 -3.65 -19.41
N ALA A 90 3.35 -2.80 -20.15
CA ALA A 90 4.74 -3.08 -20.51
C ALA A 90 5.59 -3.21 -19.23
N GLY A 91 6.07 -4.41 -18.93
CA GLY A 91 6.98 -4.66 -17.81
C GLY A 91 6.38 -5.33 -16.58
N PHE A 92 5.12 -5.76 -16.59
CA PHE A 92 4.61 -6.61 -15.51
C PHE A 92 5.31 -7.99 -15.51
N GLN A 93 5.74 -8.42 -14.33
CA GLN A 93 6.50 -9.65 -14.12
C GLN A 93 5.71 -10.63 -13.26
N GLY A 94 5.50 -11.85 -13.75
CA GLY A 94 4.82 -12.89 -12.98
C GLY A 94 5.63 -13.30 -11.74
N ILE A 95 4.95 -13.49 -10.61
CA ILE A 95 5.60 -13.92 -9.36
C ILE A 95 5.73 -15.46 -9.36
N PRO A 96 6.95 -16.03 -9.27
CA PRO A 96 7.16 -17.47 -9.24
C PRO A 96 6.90 -18.04 -7.85
N LEU A 97 5.87 -18.88 -7.74
CA LEU A 97 5.44 -19.56 -6.51
C LEU A 97 5.57 -21.08 -6.66
N SER A 98 5.85 -21.79 -5.57
CA SER A 98 5.67 -23.23 -5.44
C SER A 98 4.18 -23.56 -5.33
N TYR A 99 3.82 -24.85 -5.42
CA TYR A 99 2.43 -25.25 -5.21
C TYR A 99 1.93 -24.91 -3.80
N ASP A 100 2.77 -25.13 -2.79
CA ASP A 100 2.41 -24.86 -1.40
C ASP A 100 2.29 -23.36 -1.13
N GLU A 101 3.18 -22.54 -1.71
CA GLU A 101 3.07 -21.07 -1.66
C GLU A 101 1.80 -20.57 -2.37
N LEU A 102 1.44 -21.18 -3.51
CA LEU A 102 0.20 -20.87 -4.21
C LEU A 102 -1.04 -21.23 -3.36
N GLN A 103 -1.02 -22.40 -2.71
CA GLN A 103 -2.08 -22.84 -1.80
C GLN A 103 -2.15 -21.97 -0.54
N GLU A 104 -1.02 -21.51 -0.03
CA GLU A 104 -0.94 -20.57 1.09
C GLU A 104 -1.54 -19.21 0.72
N VAL A 105 -1.18 -18.66 -0.45
CA VAL A 105 -1.75 -17.42 -0.98
C VAL A 105 -3.28 -17.54 -1.18
N ALA A 106 -3.74 -18.69 -1.67
CA ALA A 106 -5.15 -18.97 -1.87
C ALA A 106 -5.91 -19.13 -0.53
N SER A 107 -5.35 -19.91 0.41
CA SER A 107 -5.97 -20.18 1.72
C SER A 107 -5.98 -18.96 2.64
N LYS A 108 -4.92 -18.14 2.64
CA LYS A 108 -4.87 -16.86 3.36
C LYS A 108 -5.89 -15.84 2.82
N ARG A 109 -6.27 -15.94 1.54
CA ARG A 109 -7.37 -15.11 0.98
C ARG A 109 -8.76 -15.62 1.38
N ILE A 110 -8.92 -16.93 1.58
CA ILE A 110 -10.21 -17.57 1.94
C ILE A 110 -10.48 -17.50 3.46
N ALA A 111 -9.45 -17.47 4.30
CA ALA A 111 -9.56 -17.55 5.76
C ALA A 111 -9.57 -16.19 6.49
N ARG A 112 -9.74 -15.06 5.79
CA ARG A 112 -9.83 -13.76 6.47
C ARG A 112 -11.16 -13.69 7.23
N LYS A 113 -11.08 -13.59 8.57
CA LYS A 113 -12.16 -13.03 9.38
C LYS A 113 -12.61 -11.69 8.77
N GLY A 114 -13.90 -11.39 8.81
CA GLY A 114 -14.37 -10.06 8.45
C GLY A 114 -13.61 -8.99 9.24
N THR A 115 -13.28 -7.86 8.62
CA THR A 115 -12.56 -6.75 9.28
C THR A 115 -13.25 -6.29 10.57
N GLU A 116 -14.56 -6.49 10.69
CA GLU A 116 -15.33 -6.17 11.91
C GLU A 116 -14.98 -7.10 13.10
N GLU A 117 -14.78 -8.39 12.87
CA GLU A 117 -14.49 -9.36 13.94
C GLU A 117 -13.13 -9.10 14.60
N ILE A 118 -12.16 -8.58 13.83
CA ILE A 118 -10.83 -8.30 14.36
C ILE A 118 -10.80 -7.06 15.25
N TYR A 119 -11.64 -6.05 14.98
CA TYR A 119 -11.72 -4.87 15.85
C TYR A 119 -12.35 -5.19 17.21
N ALA A 120 -13.34 -6.09 17.23
CA ALA A 120 -13.90 -6.62 18.47
C ALA A 120 -12.89 -7.46 19.26
N GLU A 121 -12.12 -8.33 18.58
CA GLU A 121 -11.04 -9.11 19.19
C GLU A 121 -9.98 -8.22 19.85
N TRP A 122 -9.68 -7.08 19.22
CA TRP A 122 -8.73 -6.10 19.73
C TRP A 122 -9.30 -5.14 20.79
N GLY A 123 -10.62 -5.16 21.01
CA GLY A 123 -11.33 -4.30 21.96
C GLY A 123 -11.30 -2.82 21.55
N VAL A 124 -11.55 -2.54 20.27
CA VAL A 124 -11.60 -1.18 19.71
C VAL A 124 -12.82 -0.93 18.83
N ASP A 125 -13.78 -1.86 18.80
CA ASP A 125 -15.03 -1.76 18.06
C ASP A 125 -15.87 -0.56 18.50
N ASP A 126 -15.83 -0.19 19.78
CA ASP A 126 -16.48 0.99 20.34
C ASP A 126 -15.96 2.32 19.76
N LEU A 127 -14.74 2.33 19.19
CA LEU A 127 -14.10 3.52 18.65
C LEU A 127 -14.32 3.74 17.15
N ILE A 128 -14.74 2.70 16.41
CA ILE A 128 -14.83 2.76 14.93
C ILE A 128 -15.80 3.85 14.45
N ASP A 129 -16.93 3.99 15.14
CA ASP A 129 -17.96 4.99 14.86
C ASP A 129 -18.15 6.00 16.00
N ALA A 130 -17.18 6.07 16.92
CA ALA A 130 -17.22 6.96 18.06
C ALA A 130 -17.35 8.43 17.64
N LYS A 131 -18.00 9.21 18.51
CA LYS A 131 -18.12 10.65 18.40
C LYS A 131 -17.54 11.31 19.66
N PRO A 132 -16.94 12.51 19.54
CA PRO A 132 -16.77 13.30 18.31
C PRO A 132 -15.72 12.76 17.33
N PHE A 133 -14.73 11.99 17.80
CA PHE A 133 -13.65 11.44 16.97
C PHE A 133 -13.70 9.92 16.93
N SER A 134 -13.45 9.35 15.77
CA SER A 134 -13.44 7.91 15.54
C SER A 134 -12.05 7.37 15.21
N LEU A 135 -11.89 6.06 15.36
CA LEU A 135 -10.75 5.28 14.91
C LEU A 135 -11.08 4.67 13.52
N PRO A 136 -10.54 5.18 12.41
CA PRO A 136 -10.90 4.70 11.09
C PRO A 136 -10.44 3.27 10.84
N GLN A 137 -11.30 2.46 10.24
CA GLN A 137 -10.94 1.11 9.80
C GLN A 137 -9.74 1.12 8.84
N LEU A 138 -8.90 0.09 8.92
CA LEU A 138 -7.80 -0.13 8.00
C LEU A 138 -8.32 -0.60 6.62
N ASP A 139 -7.78 -0.02 5.55
CA ASP A 139 -8.13 -0.35 4.15
C ASP A 139 -7.46 -1.65 3.64
N PHE A 140 -6.86 -2.42 4.54
CA PHE A 140 -6.15 -3.67 4.25
C PHE A 140 -6.28 -4.67 5.40
N GLY A 141 -5.99 -5.94 5.11
CA GLY A 141 -5.97 -6.98 6.14
C GLY A 141 -4.76 -6.83 7.06
N VAL A 142 -4.92 -7.13 8.34
CA VAL A 142 -3.89 -6.85 9.36
C VAL A 142 -2.61 -7.67 9.19
N ASP A 143 -2.68 -8.81 8.51
CA ASP A 143 -1.59 -9.75 8.25
C ASP A 143 -0.95 -9.53 6.87
N THR A 144 -1.45 -8.55 6.11
CA THR A 144 -1.16 -8.41 4.68
C THR A 144 0.01 -7.49 4.37
N LEU A 145 0.58 -6.85 5.39
CA LEU A 145 1.79 -6.04 5.30
C LEU A 145 3.07 -6.87 5.51
N ALA A 146 2.95 -8.14 5.89
CA ALA A 146 4.08 -9.05 6.03
C ALA A 146 4.74 -9.32 4.65
N PRO A 147 6.07 -9.48 4.58
CA PRO A 147 7.01 -9.58 5.70
C PRO A 147 7.54 -8.23 6.22
N TYR A 148 7.07 -7.10 5.68
CA TYR A 148 7.61 -5.77 5.97
C TYR A 148 7.08 -5.14 7.26
N LEU A 149 5.88 -5.51 7.68
CA LEU A 149 5.31 -5.16 8.98
C LEU A 149 4.49 -6.34 9.49
N SER A 150 4.78 -6.82 10.71
CA SER A 150 4.08 -7.99 11.25
C SER A 150 2.66 -7.66 11.70
N LYS A 151 1.81 -8.69 11.80
CA LYS A 151 0.48 -8.56 12.39
C LYS A 151 0.55 -7.99 13.81
N ASP A 152 1.49 -8.46 14.62
CA ASP A 152 1.64 -8.02 16.03
C ASP A 152 1.98 -6.53 16.11
N ASN A 153 2.82 -6.04 15.18
CA ASN A 153 3.12 -4.62 15.07
C ASN A 153 1.88 -3.80 14.69
N VAL A 154 1.17 -4.20 13.62
CA VAL A 154 -0.07 -3.53 13.18
C VAL A 154 -1.11 -3.51 14.30
N GLU A 155 -1.32 -4.65 14.96
CA GLU A 155 -2.22 -4.78 16.10
C GLU A 155 -1.86 -3.79 17.20
N TYR A 156 -0.59 -3.75 17.61
CA TYR A 156 -0.16 -2.90 18.72
C TYR A 156 -0.25 -1.40 18.36
N GLN A 157 0.21 -1.03 17.18
CA GLN A 157 0.20 0.36 16.71
C GLN A 157 -1.24 0.88 16.51
N TYR A 158 -2.13 0.07 15.92
CA TYR A 158 -3.52 0.46 15.69
C TYR A 158 -4.37 0.37 16.96
N SER A 159 -4.45 -0.82 17.57
CA SER A 159 -5.41 -1.08 18.66
C SER A 159 -5.00 -0.52 20.03
N LYS A 160 -3.70 -0.26 20.24
CA LYS A 160 -3.20 0.32 21.49
C LYS A 160 -2.85 1.78 21.30
N HIS A 161 -1.88 2.12 20.46
CA HIS A 161 -1.41 3.52 20.34
C HIS A 161 -2.47 4.43 19.71
N HIS A 162 -2.87 4.13 18.47
CA HIS A 162 -3.82 4.97 17.74
C HIS A 162 -5.18 5.06 18.46
N ALA A 163 -5.71 3.92 18.89
CA ALA A 163 -6.94 3.85 19.68
C ALA A 163 -6.87 4.65 20.99
N ASN A 164 -5.74 4.65 21.69
CA ASN A 164 -5.60 5.42 22.93
C ASN A 164 -5.65 6.93 22.67
N TYR A 165 -5.03 7.42 21.60
CA TYR A 165 -5.15 8.84 21.23
C TYR A 165 -6.60 9.25 20.95
N VAL A 166 -7.38 8.38 20.28
CA VAL A 166 -8.81 8.62 20.05
C VAL A 166 -9.58 8.64 21.37
N ARG A 167 -9.36 7.67 22.27
CA ARG A 167 -10.02 7.62 23.60
C ARG A 167 -9.73 8.89 24.39
N THR A 168 -8.46 9.24 24.57
CA THR A 168 -8.05 10.41 25.34
C THR A 168 -8.57 11.70 24.71
N LEU A 169 -8.57 11.83 23.39
CA LEU A 169 -9.14 13.02 22.74
C LEU A 169 -10.65 13.14 22.98
N ASN A 170 -11.39 12.01 22.93
CA ASN A 170 -12.82 12.00 23.24
C ASN A 170 -13.09 12.28 24.73
N GLU A 171 -12.24 11.84 25.65
CA GLU A 171 -12.32 12.20 27.08
C GLU A 171 -12.15 13.70 27.29
N LEU A 172 -11.10 14.30 26.69
CA LEU A 172 -10.87 15.75 26.71
C LEU A 172 -12.05 16.53 26.12
N ALA A 173 -12.68 15.99 25.07
CA ALA A 173 -13.84 16.61 24.45
C ALA A 173 -15.12 16.57 25.32
N LYS A 174 -15.24 15.59 26.23
CA LYS A 174 -16.33 15.57 27.23
C LYS A 174 -16.15 16.68 28.27
N GLU A 175 -14.91 16.96 28.66
CA GLU A 175 -14.58 18.01 29.63
C GLU A 175 -14.66 19.41 29.00
N THR A 176 -14.31 19.54 27.72
CA THR A 176 -14.31 20.81 26.99
C THR A 176 -15.14 20.69 25.71
N PRO A 177 -16.45 21.03 25.74
CA PRO A 177 -17.37 20.86 24.61
C PRO A 177 -16.95 21.57 23.31
N ALA A 178 -16.17 22.66 23.40
CA ALA A 178 -15.64 23.37 22.23
C ALA A 178 -14.64 22.53 21.40
N ILE A 179 -14.07 21.46 21.98
CA ILE A 179 -13.23 20.50 21.25
C ILE A 179 -14.11 19.64 20.34
N ALA A 180 -15.27 19.18 20.86
CA ALA A 180 -16.17 18.28 20.14
C ALA A 180 -16.78 18.91 18.87
N SER A 181 -16.83 20.24 18.78
CA SER A 181 -17.34 20.96 17.62
C SER A 181 -16.28 21.24 16.54
N LYS A 182 -15.01 20.93 16.78
CA LYS A 182 -13.91 21.14 15.84
C LYS A 182 -13.53 19.84 15.13
N SER A 183 -13.14 19.94 13.87
CA SER A 183 -12.49 18.86 13.14
C SER A 183 -11.09 18.56 13.70
N LEU A 184 -10.56 17.37 13.40
CA LEU A 184 -9.17 17.02 13.75
C LEU A 184 -8.17 18.04 13.20
N GLU A 185 -8.34 18.48 11.95
CA GLU A 185 -7.42 19.43 11.32
C GLU A 185 -7.48 20.82 11.99
N GLU A 186 -8.67 21.30 12.38
CA GLU A 186 -8.80 22.54 13.13
C GLU A 186 -8.15 22.45 14.51
N LEU A 187 -8.27 21.30 15.20
CA LEU A 187 -7.58 21.06 16.46
C LEU A 187 -6.07 21.01 16.27
N VAL A 188 -5.58 20.34 15.23
CA VAL A 188 -4.16 20.32 14.88
C VAL A 188 -3.64 21.74 14.68
N LYS A 189 -4.38 22.62 14.00
CA LYS A 189 -3.95 24.01 13.76
C LYS A 189 -4.02 24.89 15.02
N THR A 190 -5.05 24.73 15.85
CA THR A 190 -5.42 25.73 16.85
C THR A 190 -5.22 25.32 18.31
N ALA A 191 -5.09 24.03 18.61
CA ALA A 191 -4.88 23.55 19.97
C ALA A 191 -3.39 23.50 20.33
N ASP A 192 -3.12 23.41 21.63
CA ASP A 192 -1.81 23.15 22.21
C ASP A 192 -1.91 22.10 23.34
N GLY A 193 -0.78 21.68 23.89
CA GLY A 193 -0.72 20.75 25.02
C GLY A 193 -1.36 19.39 24.72
N ALA A 194 -2.09 18.83 25.68
CA ALA A 194 -2.67 17.49 25.58
C ALA A 194 -3.69 17.35 24.44
N VAL A 195 -4.49 18.38 24.17
CA VAL A 195 -5.48 18.37 23.08
C VAL A 195 -4.77 18.29 21.73
N PHE A 196 -3.74 19.12 21.53
CA PHE A 196 -2.91 19.07 20.33
C PHE A 196 -2.24 17.72 20.16
N ASN A 197 -1.56 17.22 21.21
CA ASN A 197 -0.82 15.96 21.13
C ASN A 197 -1.72 14.80 20.71
N ASN A 198 -2.93 14.69 21.26
CA ASN A 198 -3.85 13.61 20.91
C ASN A 198 -4.49 13.83 19.52
N ALA A 199 -4.99 15.03 19.20
CA ALA A 199 -5.56 15.31 17.89
C ALA A 199 -4.56 15.13 16.76
N ALA A 200 -3.33 15.62 16.94
CA ALA A 200 -2.27 15.48 15.95
C ALA A 200 -1.81 14.03 15.82
N GLN A 201 -1.71 13.25 16.90
CA GLN A 201 -1.38 11.83 16.78
C GLN A 201 -2.49 11.01 16.11
N VAL A 202 -3.78 11.31 16.36
CA VAL A 202 -4.89 10.70 15.59
C VAL A 202 -4.76 11.05 14.11
N TRP A 203 -4.54 12.33 13.80
CA TRP A 203 -4.38 12.79 12.42
C TRP A 203 -3.16 12.14 11.72
N ASN A 204 -2.01 12.08 12.39
CA ASN A 204 -0.77 11.52 11.85
C ASN A 204 -0.92 10.01 11.59
N HIS A 205 -1.52 9.25 12.51
CA HIS A 205 -1.75 7.81 12.30
C HIS A 205 -2.78 7.55 11.18
N ASN A 206 -3.86 8.34 11.10
CA ASN A 206 -4.79 8.27 9.98
C ASN A 206 -4.08 8.48 8.64
N PHE A 207 -3.16 9.44 8.57
CA PHE A 207 -2.38 9.72 7.38
C PHE A 207 -1.37 8.60 7.07
N TYR A 208 -0.71 8.05 8.08
CA TYR A 208 0.25 6.96 7.95
C TYR A 208 -0.40 5.67 7.43
N TRP A 209 -1.54 5.27 7.99
CA TRP A 209 -2.24 4.07 7.53
C TRP A 209 -2.68 4.18 6.08
N LYS A 210 -3.02 5.39 5.60
CA LYS A 210 -3.31 5.65 4.19
C LYS A 210 -2.05 5.74 3.32
N SER A 211 -0.92 6.15 3.90
CA SER A 211 0.39 6.21 3.23
C SER A 211 1.00 4.84 2.98
N ILE A 212 0.46 3.78 3.59
CA ILE A 212 0.85 2.40 3.32
C ILE A 212 -0.31 1.58 2.76
N THR A 213 0.00 0.47 2.10
CA THR A 213 -1.00 -0.44 1.56
C THR A 213 -0.45 -1.85 1.45
N SER A 214 -1.36 -2.82 1.53
CA SER A 214 -1.08 -4.22 1.23
C SER A 214 -1.28 -4.58 -0.25
N LYS A 215 -1.70 -3.61 -1.07
CA LYS A 215 -1.95 -3.85 -2.48
C LYS A 215 -0.62 -4.05 -3.18
N ILE A 216 -0.28 -5.30 -3.47
CA ILE A 216 0.93 -5.64 -4.24
C ILE A 216 0.96 -4.93 -5.62
N TYR A 217 -0.20 -4.59 -6.17
CA TYR A 217 -0.34 -4.02 -7.53
C TYR A 217 -0.21 -2.49 -7.58
N ASN A 218 -0.47 -1.77 -6.48
CA ASN A 218 -0.41 -0.29 -6.38
C ASN A 218 0.39 0.23 -5.16
N GLY A 219 1.01 -0.69 -4.42
CA GLY A 219 1.73 -0.46 -3.19
C GLY A 219 3.18 -0.89 -3.29
N GLY A 220 4.05 -0.13 -2.65
CA GLY A 220 5.48 -0.36 -2.64
C GLY A 220 6.16 -0.17 -4.00
N GLY A 221 7.47 -0.40 -4.01
CA GLY A 221 8.28 -0.34 -5.22
C GLY A 221 8.37 1.05 -5.82
N LEU A 222 8.55 1.13 -7.14
CA LEU A 222 8.72 2.40 -7.85
C LEU A 222 7.43 3.23 -7.89
N PRO A 223 7.52 4.56 -7.78
CA PRO A 223 6.38 5.46 -7.92
C PRO A 223 5.77 5.37 -9.32
N ARG A 224 4.47 5.67 -9.42
CA ARG A 224 3.69 5.58 -10.66
C ARG A 224 2.76 6.78 -10.80
N GLY A 225 2.44 7.18 -12.02
CA GLY A 225 1.56 8.32 -12.28
C GLY A 225 2.23 9.68 -12.05
N ALA A 226 1.44 10.71 -11.78
CA ALA A 226 1.90 12.09 -11.66
C ALA A 226 2.98 12.28 -10.57
N ILE A 227 2.91 11.51 -9.48
CA ILE A 227 3.92 11.54 -8.42
C ILE A 227 5.29 11.06 -8.92
N ALA A 228 5.35 10.10 -9.85
CA ALA A 228 6.62 9.64 -10.42
C ALA A 228 7.29 10.73 -11.25
N GLU A 229 6.51 11.42 -12.08
CA GLU A 229 6.98 12.56 -12.86
C GLU A 229 7.46 13.69 -11.95
N LYS A 230 6.70 13.98 -10.89
CA LYS A 230 7.05 15.04 -9.94
C LYS A 230 8.31 14.72 -9.14
N ILE A 231 8.49 13.46 -8.75
CA ILE A 231 9.73 12.97 -8.12
C ILE A 231 10.91 13.09 -9.08
N GLN A 232 10.72 12.74 -10.36
CA GLN A 232 11.75 12.90 -11.38
C GLN A 232 12.14 14.37 -11.58
N GLU A 233 11.17 15.29 -11.56
CA GLU A 233 11.39 16.73 -11.68
C GLU A 233 12.16 17.30 -10.48
N ASP A 234 11.70 17.00 -9.26
CA ASP A 234 12.18 17.71 -8.05
C ASP A 234 13.40 17.05 -7.40
N PHE A 235 13.56 15.73 -7.53
CA PHE A 235 14.68 14.97 -6.94
C PHE A 235 15.64 14.38 -7.97
N GLY A 236 15.26 14.36 -9.26
CA GLY A 236 16.05 13.68 -10.30
C GLY A 236 15.83 12.16 -10.36
N GLY A 237 14.88 11.63 -9.59
CA GLY A 237 14.48 10.22 -9.62
C GLY A 237 14.12 9.64 -8.25
N PHE A 238 13.53 8.45 -8.25
CA PHE A 238 13.07 7.78 -7.03
C PHE A 238 14.21 7.47 -6.04
N ASP A 239 15.37 7.04 -6.53
CA ASP A 239 16.51 6.73 -5.67
C ASP A 239 16.96 7.96 -4.86
N ALA A 240 16.96 9.15 -5.49
CA ALA A 240 17.32 10.39 -4.81
C ALA A 240 16.30 10.81 -3.75
N LEU A 241 14.99 10.65 -4.03
CA LEU A 241 13.96 10.81 -3.01
C LEU A 241 14.17 9.84 -1.85
N LYS A 242 14.33 8.55 -2.16
CA LYS A 242 14.49 7.49 -1.17
C LYS A 242 15.70 7.74 -0.27
N THR A 243 16.84 8.12 -0.83
CA THR A 243 18.03 8.49 -0.07
C THR A 243 17.76 9.65 0.88
N LYS A 244 17.22 10.77 0.38
CA LYS A 244 16.95 11.95 1.21
C LYS A 244 15.92 11.66 2.30
N PHE A 245 14.86 10.92 1.97
CA PHE A 245 13.82 10.54 2.91
C PHE A 245 14.36 9.63 4.02
N ASN A 246 15.13 8.60 3.66
CA ASN A 246 15.77 7.72 4.64
C ASN A 246 16.77 8.49 5.52
N GLU A 247 17.52 9.45 4.97
CA GLU A 247 18.44 10.28 5.75
C GLU A 247 17.68 11.11 6.80
N VAL A 248 16.62 11.82 6.42
CA VAL A 248 15.80 12.62 7.34
C VAL A 248 15.16 11.73 8.41
N ALA A 249 14.57 10.59 8.02
CA ALA A 249 13.87 9.70 8.93
C ALA A 249 14.82 8.95 9.89
N ALA A 250 15.99 8.50 9.41
CA ALA A 250 16.97 7.80 10.23
C ALA A 250 17.63 8.73 11.25
N ASN A 251 17.95 9.96 10.84
CA ASN A 251 18.63 10.94 11.69
C ASN A 251 17.70 11.72 12.62
N HIS A 252 16.38 11.50 12.56
CA HIS A 252 15.43 12.11 13.49
C HIS A 252 15.66 11.61 14.92
N PHE A 253 16.24 12.45 15.77
CA PHE A 253 16.52 12.05 17.15
C PHE A 253 15.25 12.05 18.00
N GLY A 254 14.99 10.93 18.69
CA GLY A 254 13.80 10.75 19.50
C GLY A 254 12.56 10.34 18.69
N SER A 255 11.41 10.80 19.15
CA SER A 255 10.08 10.49 18.61
C SER A 255 9.67 11.48 17.52
N GLY A 256 9.02 10.99 16.48
CA GLY A 256 8.52 11.87 15.43
C GLY A 256 8.10 11.17 14.15
N TRP A 257 8.05 11.96 13.09
CA TRP A 257 7.52 11.59 11.79
C TRP A 257 8.40 12.15 10.67
N ALA A 258 8.51 11.42 9.57
CA ALA A 258 9.09 11.94 8.33
C ALA A 258 8.01 12.02 7.24
N TRP A 259 8.07 13.08 6.44
CA TRP A 259 7.03 13.45 5.49
C TRP A 259 7.64 13.76 4.14
N VAL A 260 6.95 13.34 3.07
CA VAL A 260 7.06 14.01 1.78
C VAL A 260 5.98 15.09 1.75
N VAL A 261 6.35 16.32 1.43
CA VAL A 261 5.44 17.46 1.36
C VAL A 261 5.54 18.15 0.01
N LEU A 262 4.44 18.76 -0.46
CA LEU A 262 4.46 19.71 -1.56
C LEU A 262 4.45 21.13 -0.98
N LYS A 263 5.51 21.90 -1.25
CA LYS A 263 5.65 23.29 -0.82
C LYS A 263 6.04 24.14 -2.02
N ASP A 264 5.30 25.23 -2.25
CA ASP A 264 5.55 26.16 -3.35
C ASP A 264 5.68 25.46 -4.73
N GLY A 265 4.88 24.41 -4.94
CA GLY A 265 4.86 23.62 -6.17
C GLY A 265 6.03 22.63 -6.33
N LYS A 266 6.84 22.42 -5.28
CA LYS A 266 7.95 21.44 -5.27
C LYS A 266 7.81 20.45 -4.14
N LEU A 267 8.19 19.20 -4.40
CA LEU A 267 8.31 18.18 -3.38
C LEU A 267 9.55 18.43 -2.51
N ASP A 268 9.38 18.23 -1.21
CA ASP A 268 10.47 18.24 -0.23
C ASP A 268 10.26 17.14 0.82
N VAL A 269 11.29 16.86 1.59
CA VAL A 269 11.27 15.92 2.70
C VAL A 269 11.53 16.68 3.99
N VAL A 270 10.63 16.53 4.97
CA VAL A 270 10.74 17.18 6.28
C VAL A 270 10.52 16.17 7.42
N GLY A 271 11.15 16.42 8.57
CA GLY A 271 10.92 15.69 9.82
C GLY A 271 10.17 16.58 10.82
N THR A 272 9.29 15.99 11.62
CA THR A 272 8.58 16.70 12.70
C THR A 272 8.68 15.94 14.01
N HIS A 273 8.85 16.67 15.11
CA HIS A 273 9.08 16.09 16.43
C HIS A 273 7.77 15.76 17.15
N ASP A 274 7.77 14.66 17.91
CA ASP A 274 6.63 14.13 18.66
C ASP A 274 5.34 14.01 17.82
N ALA A 275 4.32 14.82 18.16
CA ALA A 275 3.02 14.84 17.52
C ALA A 275 2.92 15.88 16.41
N SER A 276 3.93 16.75 16.27
CA SER A 276 3.89 17.83 15.29
C SER A 276 3.84 17.28 13.87
N ASN A 277 3.34 18.10 12.95
CA ASN A 277 3.13 17.73 11.55
C ASN A 277 3.19 18.97 10.64
N PRO A 278 3.30 18.77 9.31
CA PRO A 278 3.42 19.88 8.36
C PRO A 278 2.22 20.86 8.39
N VAL A 279 1.04 20.41 8.83
CA VAL A 279 -0.16 21.26 8.94
C VAL A 279 -0.01 22.27 10.08
N LYS A 280 0.49 21.85 11.26
CA LYS A 280 0.77 22.75 12.40
C LYS A 280 1.93 23.71 12.10
N GLU A 281 2.99 23.20 11.48
CA GLU A 281 4.24 23.94 11.26
C GLU A 281 4.28 24.71 9.93
N ASN A 282 3.24 24.61 9.11
CA ASN A 282 3.17 25.21 7.78
C ASN A 282 4.37 24.85 6.88
N LEU A 283 4.73 23.56 6.88
CA LEU A 283 5.88 23.03 6.11
C LEU A 283 5.52 22.61 4.68
N GLY A 284 4.27 22.77 4.26
CA GLY A 284 3.75 22.33 2.97
C GLY A 284 2.63 21.30 3.13
N THR A 285 2.00 20.92 2.02
CA THR A 285 0.92 19.94 1.99
C THR A 285 1.48 18.52 2.08
N PRO A 286 1.10 17.71 3.09
CA PRO A 286 1.55 16.33 3.21
C PRO A 286 1.15 15.45 2.02
N ILE A 287 2.09 14.66 1.52
CA ILE A 287 1.89 13.71 0.40
C ILE A 287 1.98 12.27 0.88
N LEU A 288 3.02 11.94 1.65
CA LEU A 288 3.27 10.64 2.28
C LEU A 288 3.91 10.85 3.65
N CYS A 289 3.74 9.90 4.56
CA CYS A 289 4.49 9.89 5.82
C CYS A 289 4.87 8.51 6.32
N VAL A 290 5.86 8.48 7.21
CA VAL A 290 6.22 7.32 8.03
C VAL A 290 6.40 7.75 9.49
N SER A 291 5.94 6.90 10.42
CA SER A 291 6.24 7.07 11.84
C SER A 291 7.67 6.60 12.12
N VAL A 292 8.46 7.41 12.81
CA VAL A 292 9.79 7.02 13.34
C VAL A 292 9.80 6.91 14.86
N TRP A 293 8.61 6.91 15.48
CA TRP A 293 8.45 6.47 16.87
C TRP A 293 8.87 5.00 16.99
N GLU A 294 9.56 4.65 18.07
CA GLU A 294 10.04 3.28 18.26
C GLU A 294 8.91 2.25 18.19
N HIS A 295 7.73 2.57 18.73
CA HIS A 295 6.58 1.66 18.66
C HIS A 295 6.12 1.29 17.24
N ALA A 296 6.52 2.05 16.21
CA ALA A 296 6.20 1.73 14.82
C ALA A 296 7.02 0.57 14.25
N TYR A 297 8.19 0.29 14.82
CA TYR A 297 9.13 -0.68 14.25
C TYR A 297 9.81 -1.60 15.26
N TYR A 298 9.76 -1.30 16.57
CA TYR A 298 10.58 -2.02 17.54
C TYR A 298 10.21 -3.51 17.65
N ILE A 299 8.93 -3.86 17.43
CA ILE A 299 8.45 -5.26 17.44
C ILE A 299 9.14 -6.09 16.34
N ASP A 300 9.36 -5.51 15.17
CA ASP A 300 9.90 -6.22 14.00
C ASP A 300 11.41 -6.01 13.79
N TYR A 301 11.91 -4.82 14.12
CA TYR A 301 13.26 -4.36 13.77
C TYR A 301 14.13 -3.98 14.97
N ARG A 302 13.57 -3.94 16.19
CA ARG A 302 14.26 -3.44 17.40
C ARG A 302 14.90 -2.08 17.11
N ASN A 303 16.20 -1.90 17.38
CA ASN A 303 16.91 -0.65 17.14
C ASN A 303 17.27 -0.40 15.67
N ALA A 304 16.98 -1.33 14.75
CA ALA A 304 17.36 -1.23 13.34
C ALA A 304 16.37 -0.37 12.53
N ARG A 305 16.19 0.90 12.93
CA ARG A 305 15.33 1.86 12.21
C ARG A 305 15.65 1.94 10.70
N PRO A 306 16.92 1.95 10.25
CA PRO A 306 17.21 1.94 8.81
C PRO A 306 16.62 0.74 8.06
N ALA A 307 16.61 -0.45 8.67
CA ALA A 307 16.03 -1.64 8.05
C ALA A 307 14.49 -1.54 7.94
N PHE A 308 13.83 -0.94 8.93
CA PHE A 308 12.41 -0.61 8.86
C PHE A 308 12.12 0.39 7.73
N LEU A 309 12.92 1.44 7.60
CA LEU A 309 12.75 2.44 6.54
C LEU A 309 12.95 1.82 5.15
N ASP A 310 13.90 0.92 4.99
CA ASP A 310 14.07 0.17 3.74
C ASP A 310 12.87 -0.74 3.42
N ALA A 311 12.29 -1.36 4.45
CA ALA A 311 11.08 -2.17 4.32
C ALA A 311 9.84 -1.33 3.98
N PHE A 312 9.71 -0.13 4.55
CA PHE A 312 8.60 0.81 4.32
C PHE A 312 8.37 1.11 2.83
N TRP A 313 9.44 1.22 2.03
CA TRP A 313 9.34 1.44 0.58
C TRP A 313 8.62 0.32 -0.18
N ASN A 314 8.44 -0.86 0.42
CA ASN A 314 7.65 -1.94 -0.15
C ASN A 314 6.16 -1.85 0.22
N LEU A 315 5.78 -0.90 1.07
CA LEU A 315 4.41 -0.69 1.54
C LEU A 315 3.81 0.63 1.06
N VAL A 316 4.61 1.56 0.51
CA VAL A 316 4.14 2.92 0.14
C VAL A 316 2.91 2.88 -0.77
N ASN A 317 1.86 3.60 -0.40
CA ASN A 317 0.66 3.74 -1.21
C ASN A 317 0.78 4.90 -2.21
N TRP A 318 1.22 4.59 -3.43
CA TRP A 318 1.40 5.60 -4.47
C TRP A 318 0.07 6.19 -4.98
N ASP A 319 -1.05 5.47 -4.88
CA ASP A 319 -2.37 6.02 -5.22
C ASP A 319 -2.75 7.17 -4.27
N PHE A 320 -2.49 6.98 -2.98
CA PHE A 320 -2.72 8.02 -1.97
C PHE A 320 -1.79 9.22 -2.19
N ALA A 321 -0.52 8.99 -2.51
CA ALA A 321 0.42 10.05 -2.86
C ALA A 321 -0.04 10.86 -4.08
N ASN A 322 -0.51 10.19 -5.14
CA ASN A 322 -1.06 10.83 -6.33
C ASN A 322 -2.31 11.65 -6.00
N ALA A 323 -3.25 11.11 -5.22
CA ALA A 323 -4.46 11.82 -4.82
C ALA A 323 -4.14 13.08 -4.01
N ASN A 324 -3.19 13.00 -3.08
CA ASN A 324 -2.74 14.17 -2.31
C ASN A 324 -2.05 15.21 -3.20
N LEU A 325 -1.20 14.77 -4.14
CA LEU A 325 -0.54 15.64 -5.10
C LEU A 325 -1.56 16.34 -6.00
N GLU A 326 -2.52 15.62 -6.57
CA GLU A 326 -3.57 16.16 -7.43
C GLU A 326 -4.43 17.20 -6.67
N ALA A 327 -4.79 16.90 -5.42
CA ALA A 327 -5.54 17.83 -4.58
C ALA A 327 -4.74 19.09 -4.19
N ALA A 328 -3.41 18.98 -4.10
CA ALA A 328 -2.53 20.07 -3.71
C ALA A 328 -2.09 20.96 -4.89
N MET A 329 -2.09 20.43 -6.12
CA MET A 329 -1.73 21.19 -7.31
C MET A 329 -2.88 22.11 -7.73
N PRO A 330 -2.58 23.34 -8.21
CA PRO A 330 -3.60 24.20 -8.77
C PRO A 330 -4.27 23.48 -9.95
N LYS A 331 -5.60 23.39 -9.93
CA LYS A 331 -6.36 22.91 -11.09
C LYS A 331 -5.98 23.81 -12.27
N LYS A 332 -5.47 23.22 -13.37
CA LYS A 332 -5.35 23.96 -14.62
C LYS A 332 -6.75 24.47 -14.95
N GLU A 333 -6.97 25.79 -14.84
CA GLU A 333 -8.12 26.40 -15.50
C GLU A 333 -8.02 26.01 -16.98
N GLU A 334 -9.10 25.47 -17.53
CA GLU A 334 -9.26 25.27 -18.97
C GLU A 334 -9.16 26.64 -19.66
N ALA A 335 -7.94 27.07 -19.94
CA ALA A 335 -7.65 28.19 -20.79
C ALA A 335 -7.91 27.79 -22.25
N ALA A 336 -9.19 27.61 -22.63
CA ALA A 336 -9.65 27.59 -24.02
C ALA A 336 -11.18 27.52 -24.14
N ALA A 337 -11.89 28.63 -23.91
CA ALA A 337 -13.13 28.97 -24.64
C ALA A 337 -13.61 30.41 -24.33
N THR A 338 -12.81 31.42 -24.68
CA THR A 338 -13.35 32.76 -24.96
C THR A 338 -12.41 33.52 -25.90
N THR A 339 -12.20 32.94 -27.09
CA THR A 339 -11.76 33.67 -28.27
C THR A 339 -12.47 33.08 -29.48
N ALA A 340 -13.68 33.59 -29.73
CA ALA A 340 -14.29 33.74 -31.06
C ALA A 340 -15.54 34.62 -30.93
#